data_AF-A0A939KYG3-F1
#
_entry.id   AF-A0A939KYG3-F1
#
_cell.length_a   1.000
_cell.length_b   1.000
_cell.length_c   1.000
_cell.angle_alpha   90.00
_cell.angle_beta   90.00
_cell.angle_gamma   90.00
#
_symmetry.space_group_name_H-M   'P 1'
#
loop_
_entity.id
_entity.type
_entity.pdbx_description
1 polymer ?
#
loop_
_entity_poly.entity_id
_entity_poly.type
_entity_poly.pdbx_seq_one_letter_code
_entity_poly.pdbx_strand_id
1 'polypeptide(L)' 'MTLLRHAQISAGLAAELLEIDRWQLSELMNVYEISPFDDSMTLAEFQQEVASAASELEKYKK' A
#
# COMPACT_ATOMS: atom_id res chain seq x y z
N MET A 1 14.63 3.94 4.57
CA MET A 1 13.70 4.32 3.47
C MET A 1 14.11 3.83 2.09
N THR A 2 15.40 3.74 1.74
CA THR A 2 15.85 3.23 0.43
C THR A 2 15.33 1.81 0.11
N LEU A 3 15.38 0.89 1.09
CA LEU A 3 14.88 -0.47 0.89
C LEU A 3 13.36 -0.52 0.65
N LEU A 4 12.59 0.29 1.39
CA LEU A 4 11.14 0.40 1.21
C LEU A 4 10.79 1.00 -0.15
N ARG A 5 11.51 2.04 -0.59
CA ARG A 5 11.34 2.67 -1.91
C ARG A 5 11.56 1.70 -3.06
N HIS A 6 12.54 0.81 -2.95
CA HIS A 6 12.83 -0.20 -3.96
C HIS A 6 12.05 -1.51 -3.76
N ALA A 7 10.98 -1.48 -2.96
CA ALA A 7 10.15 -2.63 -2.60
C ALA A 7 10.94 -3.86 -2.10
N GLN A 8 12.15 -3.65 -1.54
CA GLN A 8 13.00 -4.72 -1.00
C GLN A 8 12.50 -5.20 0.37
N ILE A 9 11.78 -4.34 1.08
CA ILE A 9 11.06 -4.66 2.31
C ILE A 9 9.64 -4.14 2.18
N SER A 10 8.68 -4.83 2.80
CA SER A 10 7.29 -4.37 2.86
C SER A 10 7.14 -3.19 3.82
N ALA A 11 6.05 -2.43 3.68
CA ALA A 11 5.71 -1.39 4.64
C ALA A 11 5.53 -1.96 6.06
N GLY A 12 4.95 -3.16 6.21
CA GLY A 12 4.84 -3.83 7.51
C GLY A 12 6.20 -4.11 8.14
N LEU A 13 7.13 -4.69 7.37
CA LEU A 13 8.48 -4.97 7.85
C LEU A 13 9.26 -3.68 8.16
N ALA A 14 9.04 -2.62 7.39
CA ALA A 14 9.63 -1.31 7.67
C ALA A 14 9.11 -0.70 8.98
N ALA A 15 7.82 -0.86 9.30
CA ALA A 15 7.25 -0.40 10.56
C ALA A 15 7.85 -1.15 11.76
N GLU A 16 7.96 -2.48 11.65
CA GLU A 16 8.57 -3.34 12.67
C GLU A 16 10.04 -2.99 12.92
N LEU A 17 10.84 -2.85 11.86
CA LEU A 17 12.28 -2.54 11.97
C LEU A 17 12.56 -1.14 12.55
N LEU A 18 11.64 -0.21 12.36
CA LEU A 18 11.76 1.16 12.86
C LEU A 18 11.09 1.34 14.22
N GLU A 19 10.43 0.30 14.75
CA GLU A 19 9.65 0.34 15.99
C GLU A 19 8.62 1.49 16.01
N ILE A 20 8.03 1.77 14.84
CA ILE A 20 7.00 2.79 14.67
C ILE A 20 5.68 2.14 14.24
N ASP A 21 4.57 2.80 14.55
CA ASP A 21 3.28 2.35 14.07
C ASP A 21 3.07 2.65 12.57
N ARG A 22 2.00 2.08 12.02
CA ARG A 22 1.68 2.20 10.59
C ARG A 22 1.33 3.62 10.16
N TRP A 23 0.76 4.44 11.05
CA TRP A 23 0.46 5.85 10.76
C TRP A 23 1.74 6.67 10.69
N GLN A 24 2.63 6.50 11.68
CA GLN A 24 3.95 7.12 11.69
C GLN A 24 4.78 6.74 10.46
N LEU A 25 4.71 5.48 10.05
CA LEU A 25 5.34 5.05 8.80
C LEU A 25 4.71 5.74 7.58
N SER A 26 3.38 5.90 7.53
CA SER A 26 2.71 6.59 6.43
C SER A 26 3.14 8.05 6.32
N GLU A 27 3.29 8.75 7.45
CA GLU A 27 3.83 10.12 7.48
C GLU A 27 5.27 10.14 6.95
N LEU A 28 6.09 9.18 7.37
CA LEU A 28 7.47 9.05 6.90
C LEU A 28 7.53 8.78 5.39
N MET A 29 6.71 7.86 4.88
CA MET A 29 6.62 7.57 3.45
C MET A 29 6.23 8.81 2.64
N ASN A 30 5.30 9.64 3.17
CA ASN A 30 4.94 10.92 2.55
C ASN A 30 6.11 11.91 2.50
N VAL A 31 6.87 12.06 3.59
CA VAL A 31 8.08 12.93 3.63
C VAL A 31 9.12 12.52 2.59
N TYR A 32 9.23 11.22 2.32
CA TYR A 32 10.16 10.69 1.33
C TYR A 32 9.55 10.51 -0.07
N GLU A 33 8.34 10.98 -0.33
CA GLU A 33 7.67 10.78 -1.64
C GLU A 33 7.68 9.30 -2.06
N ILE A 34 7.43 8.40 -1.10
CA ILE A 34 7.27 6.97 -1.36
C ILE A 34 5.77 6.71 -1.40
N SER A 35 5.25 6.41 -2.59
CA SER A 35 3.86 5.97 -2.73
C SER A 35 3.70 4.63 -2.00
N PRO A 36 2.70 4.49 -1.10
CA PRO A 36 2.34 3.20 -0.54
C PRO A 36 1.61 2.32 -1.56
N PHE A 37 1.24 2.89 -2.71
CA PHE A 37 0.60 2.21 -3.80
C PHE A 37 1.61 1.97 -4.92
N ASP A 38 1.38 0.89 -5.66
CA ASP A 38 2.19 0.61 -6.83
C ASP A 38 1.80 1.57 -7.96
N ASP A 39 2.61 2.61 -8.16
CA ASP A 39 2.41 3.59 -9.22
C ASP A 39 2.69 3.02 -10.63
N SER A 40 3.12 1.75 -10.73
CA SER A 40 3.27 1.06 -12.02
C SER A 40 1.96 0.51 -12.58
N MET A 41 0.89 0.48 -11.77
CA MET A 41 -0.40 -0.03 -12.20
C MET A 41 -1.11 0.95 -13.15
N THR A 42 -1.61 0.44 -14.27
CA THR A 42 -2.39 1.24 -15.21
C THR A 42 -3.79 1.52 -14.66
N LEU A 43 -4.42 2.60 -15.14
CA LEU A 43 -5.80 2.94 -14.76
C LEU A 43 -6.79 1.79 -15.03
N ALA A 44 -6.58 1.03 -16.11
CA ALA A 44 -7.45 -0.09 -16.48
C ALA A 44 -7.33 -1.25 -15.48
N GLU A 45 -6.12 -1.59 -15.07
CA GLU A 45 -5.86 -2.62 -14.05
C GLU A 45 -6.45 -2.20 -12.70
N PHE A 46 -6.30 -0.93 -12.32
CA PHE A 46 -6.90 -0.39 -11.10
C PHE A 46 -8.43 -0.52 -11.11
N GLN A 47 -9.09 -0.12 -12.21
CA GLN A 47 -10.54 -0.23 -12.34
C GLN A 47 -11.02 -1.68 -12.24
N GLN A 48 -10.27 -2.61 -12.81
CA GLN A 48 -10.57 -4.04 -12.73
C GLN A 48 -10.44 -4.57 -11.30
N GLU A 49 -9.38 -4.19 -10.57
CA GLU A 49 -9.18 -4.56 -9.17
C GLU A 49 -10.31 -4.03 -8.28
N VAL A 50 -10.69 -2.76 -8.44
CA VAL A 50 -11.80 -2.14 -7.71
C VAL A 50 -13.12 -2.86 -7.99
N ALA A 51 -13.41 -3.19 -9.25
CA ALA A 51 -14.63 -3.91 -9.61
C ALA A 51 -14.66 -5.33 -9.00
N SER A 52 -13.52 -6.02 -8.98
CA SER A 52 -13.37 -7.34 -8.36
C SER A 52 -13.63 -7.28 -6.85
N ALA A 53 -12.98 -6.35 -6.15
CA ALA A 53 -13.16 -6.16 -4.72
C ALA A 53 -14.60 -5.77 -4.35
N ALA A 54 -15.24 -4.89 -5.13
CA ALA A 54 -16.63 -4.51 -4.93
C ALA A 54 -17.58 -5.71 -5.05
N SER A 55 -17.38 -6.56 -6.07
CA SER A 55 -18.15 -7.80 -6.25
C SER A 55 -17.96 -8.78 -5.10
N GLU A 56 -16.76 -8.87 -4.53
CA GLU A 56 -16.49 -9.70 -3.37
C GLU A 56 -17.17 -9.19 -2.10
N LEU A 57 -17.16 -7.88 -1.85
CA LEU A 57 -17.84 -7.26 -0.71
C LEU A 57 -19.36 -7.46 -0.74
N GLU A 58 -19.98 -7.48 -1.92
CA GLU A 58 -21.42 -7.78 -2.07
C GLU A 58 -21.79 -9.17 -1.54
N LYS A 59 -20.86 -10.14 -1.56
CA LYS A 59 -21.10 -11.49 -1.01
C LYS A 59 -21.32 -11.47 0.51
N TYR A 60 -20.79 -10.47 1.20
CA TYR A 60 -20.83 -10.33 2.65
C TYR A 60 -21.89 -9.34 3.14
N LYS A 61 -22.73 -8.78 2.24
CA LYS A 61 -23.86 -7.91 2.60
C LYS A 61 -25.14 -8.66 3.01
N LYS A 62 -25.04 -9.97 3.32
CA LYS A 62 -26.13 -10.77 3.89
C LYS A 62 -26.06 -10.78 5.41
#